data_AF-A0A918EFH9-F1
#
_entry.id   AF-A0A918EFH9-F1
#
_cell.length_a   1.000
_cell.length_b   1.000
_cell.length_c   1.000
_cell.angle_alpha   90.00
_cell.angle_beta   90.00
_cell.angle_gamma   90.00
#
_symmetry.space_group_name_H-M   'P 1'
#
loop_
_entity.id
_entity.type
_entity.pdbx_description
1 polymer ?
#
loop_
_entity_poly.entity_id
_entity_poly.type
_entity_poly.pdbx_seq_one_letter_code
_entity_poly.pdbx_strand_id
1 'polypeptide(L)'
;MTLADRVLRLLAEHPEGLTDAEIASALHVVHQHVNSCCRSLADKGQIVRDGFARPIRNRLPGEQALPPPAPEVKGGVERGEGLVQGEVVTWLVASGWSIGRVAETASRERGTDIVAERAGVRLHVEVKGFPSKSYADPRRAGEVKPTQPATQARHWFSAGLMKVLQLRQDYPQDAVALALPDRGTYRQLLATVDSTIRTMRLAVFLVRDDGSVEDRWPAS
;
A
#
# COMPACT_ATOMS: atom_id res chain seq x y z
N MET A 1 28.73 19.48 -13.71
CA MET A 1 27.60 19.68 -12.78
C MET A 1 26.47 18.73 -13.18
N THR A 2 26.06 17.83 -12.31
CA THR A 2 25.07 16.78 -12.63
C THR A 2 23.64 17.33 -12.58
N LEU A 3 22.66 16.57 -13.09
CA LEU A 3 21.25 16.92 -12.93
C LEU A 3 20.85 16.99 -11.44
N ALA A 4 21.40 16.09 -10.61
CA ALA A 4 21.16 16.08 -9.17
C ALA A 4 21.64 17.40 -8.52
N ASP A 5 22.85 17.85 -8.84
CA ASP A 5 23.40 19.11 -8.30
C ASP A 5 22.55 20.32 -8.72
N ARG A 6 22.05 20.31 -9.96
CA ARG A 6 21.17 21.35 -10.50
C ARG A 6 19.82 21.39 -9.78
N VAL A 7 19.23 20.23 -9.52
CA VAL A 7 17.97 20.11 -8.78
C VAL A 7 18.15 20.58 -7.34
N LEU A 8 19.21 20.14 -6.64
CA LEU A 8 19.47 20.56 -5.26
C LEU A 8 19.69 22.07 -5.15
N ARG A 9 20.45 22.66 -6.08
CA ARG A 9 20.65 24.12 -6.12
C ARG A 9 19.32 24.86 -6.34
N LEU A 10 18.51 24.40 -7.28
CA LEU A 10 17.21 25.01 -7.55
C LEU A 10 16.29 24.93 -6.32
N LEU A 11 16.27 23.78 -5.63
CA LEU A 11 15.47 23.63 -4.40
C LEU A 11 15.99 24.46 -3.22
N ALA A 12 17.29 24.81 -3.21
CA ALA A 12 17.84 25.73 -2.22
C ALA A 12 17.34 27.17 -2.41
N GLU A 13 17.03 27.56 -3.65
CA GLU A 13 16.47 28.87 -4.00
C GLU A 13 14.94 28.93 -3.77
N HIS A 14 14.29 27.78 -3.60
CA HIS A 14 12.84 27.62 -3.52
C HIS A 14 12.41 26.81 -2.27
N PRO A 15 12.47 27.40 -1.06
CA PRO A 15 12.13 26.71 0.20
C PRO A 15 10.68 26.22 0.27
N GLU A 16 9.75 26.84 -0.46
CA GLU A 16 8.36 26.42 -0.63
C GLU A 16 8.21 25.09 -1.38
N GLY A 17 9.23 24.72 -2.15
CA GLY A 17 9.30 23.48 -2.92
C GLY A 17 8.68 23.57 -4.30
N LEU A 18 9.25 22.80 -5.23
CA LEU A 18 8.87 22.79 -6.63
C LEU A 18 8.37 21.43 -7.08
N THR A 19 7.43 21.43 -8.01
CA THR A 19 6.94 20.24 -8.68
C THR A 19 7.91 19.74 -9.72
N ASP A 20 7.79 18.47 -10.10
CA ASP A 20 8.62 17.88 -11.16
C ASP A 20 8.44 18.61 -12.52
N ALA A 21 7.29 19.25 -12.75
CA ALA A 21 7.03 20.05 -13.95
C ALA A 21 7.71 21.43 -13.89
N GLU A 22 7.65 22.11 -12.74
CA GLU A 22 8.33 23.39 -12.51
C GLU A 22 9.86 23.23 -12.59
N ILE A 23 10.42 22.18 -11.97
CA ILE A 23 11.84 21.86 -12.05
C ILE A 23 12.24 21.53 -13.50
N ALA A 24 11.43 20.76 -14.22
CA ALA A 24 11.70 20.42 -15.61
C ALA A 24 11.72 21.67 -16.51
N SER A 25 10.77 22.58 -16.30
CA SER A 25 10.71 23.86 -17.00
C SER A 25 11.93 24.73 -16.69
N ALA A 26 12.24 24.94 -15.41
CA ALA A 26 13.34 25.79 -14.96
C ALA A 26 14.73 25.26 -15.39
N LEU A 27 14.90 23.94 -15.41
CA LEU A 27 16.16 23.31 -15.81
C LEU A 27 16.21 22.99 -17.32
N HIS A 28 15.15 23.28 -18.09
CA HIS A 28 15.03 22.92 -19.50
C HIS A 28 15.37 21.46 -19.78
N VAL A 29 14.82 20.55 -18.97
CA VAL A 29 15.03 19.11 -19.07
C VAL A 29 13.71 18.38 -19.18
N VAL A 30 13.75 17.17 -19.72
CA VAL A 30 12.58 16.30 -19.83
C VAL A 30 12.05 15.95 -18.44
N HIS A 31 10.74 16.09 -18.24
CA HIS A 31 10.05 15.79 -16.99
C HIS A 31 10.38 14.39 -16.42
N GLN A 32 10.47 13.37 -17.28
CA GLN A 32 10.79 12.00 -16.86
C GLN A 32 12.17 11.90 -16.19
N HIS A 33 13.17 12.67 -16.66
CA HIS A 33 14.50 12.70 -16.05
C HIS A 33 14.48 13.39 -14.68
N VAL A 34 13.68 14.45 -14.53
CA VAL A 34 13.48 15.14 -13.25
C VAL A 34 12.81 14.23 -12.24
N ASN A 35 11.70 13.59 -12.62
CA ASN A 35 10.98 12.67 -11.75
C ASN A 35 11.87 11.49 -11.31
N SER A 36 12.69 10.92 -12.21
CA SER A 36 13.67 9.89 -11.87
C SER A 36 14.74 10.41 -10.90
N CYS A 37 15.31 11.58 -11.19
CA CYS A 37 16.34 12.22 -10.37
C CYS A 37 15.83 12.55 -8.96
N CYS A 38 14.65 13.17 -8.85
CA CYS A 38 14.07 13.56 -7.58
C CYS A 38 13.67 12.34 -6.73
N ARG A 39 13.20 11.23 -7.34
CA ARG A 39 13.02 9.97 -6.61
C ARG A 39 14.34 9.46 -6.03
N SER A 40 15.41 9.45 -6.83
CA SER A 40 16.72 9.03 -6.34
C SER A 40 17.27 9.93 -5.23
N LEU A 41 17.05 11.25 -5.30
CA LEU A 41 17.43 12.20 -4.26
C LEU A 41 16.61 12.00 -2.97
N ALA A 42 15.31 11.68 -3.10
CA ALA A 42 14.44 11.39 -1.97
C ALA A 42 14.82 10.07 -1.28
N ASP A 43 15.14 9.02 -2.05
CA ASP A 43 15.63 7.75 -1.52
C ASP A 43 16.95 7.91 -0.74
N LYS A 44 17.76 8.92 -1.09
CA LYS A 44 19.01 9.29 -0.40
C LYS A 44 18.79 10.28 0.76
N GLY A 45 17.56 10.70 1.03
CA GLY A 45 17.24 11.68 2.08
C GLY A 45 17.71 13.11 1.79
N GLN A 46 18.10 13.41 0.54
CA GLN A 46 18.63 14.73 0.15
C GLN A 46 17.52 15.74 -0.14
N ILE A 47 16.31 15.25 -0.44
CA ILE A 47 15.09 16.06 -0.60
C ILE A 47 13.92 15.34 0.05
N VAL A 48 12.90 16.10 0.44
CA VAL A 48 11.59 15.60 0.85
C VAL A 48 10.63 15.75 -0.32
N ARG A 49 9.91 14.68 -0.64
CA ARG A 49 8.83 14.68 -1.63
C ARG A 49 7.50 14.61 -0.89
N ASP A 50 6.63 15.59 -1.12
CA ASP A 50 5.26 15.55 -0.63
C ASP A 50 4.60 14.30 -1.20
N GLY A 51 4.07 13.43 -0.34
CA GLY A 51 3.66 12.07 -0.70
C GLY A 51 2.64 12.00 -1.84
N PHE A 52 1.36 11.89 -1.49
CA PHE A 52 0.29 11.74 -2.48
C PHE A 52 -0.49 13.04 -2.73
N ALA A 53 -0.10 14.13 -2.07
CA ALA A 53 -0.64 15.46 -2.35
C ALA A 53 -0.28 15.83 -3.80
N ARG A 54 -1.29 16.14 -4.62
CA ARG A 54 -1.07 16.73 -5.94
C ARG A 54 -1.25 18.24 -5.86
N PRO A 55 -0.32 19.02 -6.45
CA PRO A 55 0.86 18.55 -7.17
C PRO A 55 2.00 18.13 -6.21
N ILE A 56 2.73 17.06 -6.57
CA ILE A 56 3.86 16.55 -5.77
C ILE A 56 4.96 17.61 -5.76
N ARG A 57 5.29 18.14 -4.58
CA ARG A 57 6.39 19.11 -4.41
C ARG A 57 7.63 18.43 -3.84
N ASN A 58 8.78 18.90 -4.30
CA ASN A 58 10.10 18.53 -3.85
C ASN A 58 10.65 19.69 -3.02
N ARG A 59 11.22 19.40 -1.84
CA ARG A 59 11.80 20.41 -0.93
C ARG A 59 13.14 19.93 -0.40
N LEU A 60 14.03 20.84 -0.05
CA LEU A 60 15.14 20.47 0.83
C LEU A 60 14.59 20.13 2.22
N PRO A 61 15.25 19.23 2.97
CA PRO A 61 14.88 18.99 4.36
C PRO A 61 15.04 20.28 5.17
N GLY A 62 13.94 20.87 5.63
CA GLY A 62 13.97 21.96 6.61
C GLY A 62 14.11 21.40 8.03
N GLU A 63 14.47 22.25 9.01
CA GLU A 63 14.52 21.93 10.45
C GLU A 63 13.19 21.45 11.06
N GLN A 64 12.11 21.38 10.27
CA GLN A 64 10.89 20.72 10.66
C GLN A 64 11.13 19.20 10.64
N ALA A 65 11.53 18.69 11.81
CA ALA A 65 11.67 17.28 12.09
C ALA A 65 10.54 16.49 11.43
N LEU A 66 10.91 15.64 10.48
CA LEU A 66 10.04 14.54 10.08
C LEU A 66 9.53 13.91 11.39
N PRO A 67 8.21 13.64 11.56
CA PRO A 67 7.86 12.54 12.43
C PRO A 67 8.71 11.37 11.94
N PRO A 68 9.53 10.76 12.81
CA PRO A 68 10.50 9.76 12.40
C PRO A 68 9.78 8.78 11.46
N PRO A 69 10.37 8.40 10.32
CA PRO A 69 9.78 7.34 9.52
C PRO A 69 9.46 6.22 10.49
N ALA A 70 8.16 5.88 10.62
CA ALA A 70 7.74 4.74 11.42
C ALA A 70 8.69 3.62 11.02
N PRO A 71 9.46 3.06 11.97
CA PRO A 71 10.66 2.32 11.65
C PRO A 71 10.33 1.35 10.54
N GLU A 72 11.00 1.50 9.38
CA GLU A 72 10.98 0.44 8.39
C GLU A 72 11.52 -0.78 9.11
N VAL A 73 10.64 -1.69 9.49
CA VAL A 73 11.00 -2.93 10.18
C VAL A 73 11.81 -3.73 9.17
N LYS A 74 13.13 -3.51 9.18
CA LYS A 74 14.13 -4.33 8.51
C LYS A 74 14.09 -5.69 9.22
N GLY A 75 13.24 -6.58 8.71
CA GLY A 75 13.08 -7.94 9.24
C GLY A 75 11.64 -8.46 9.32
N GLY A 76 10.65 -7.80 8.69
CA GLY A 76 9.28 -8.32 8.67
C GLY A 76 9.18 -9.66 7.94
N VAL A 77 8.53 -10.64 8.59
CA VAL A 77 8.17 -11.94 8.00
C VAL A 77 7.51 -11.71 6.63
N GLU A 78 7.90 -12.49 5.62
CA GLU A 78 7.23 -12.43 4.31
C GLU A 78 5.74 -12.79 4.49
N ARG A 79 4.86 -11.80 4.33
CA ARG A 79 3.41 -11.99 4.47
C ARG A 79 2.78 -12.19 3.10
N GLY A 80 2.91 -13.42 2.60
CA GLY A 80 2.16 -13.88 1.43
C GLY A 80 0.65 -13.92 1.69
N GLU A 81 -0.14 -14.04 0.63
CA GLU A 81 -1.61 -14.00 0.67
C GLU A 81 -2.19 -15.04 1.65
N GLY A 82 -1.71 -16.29 1.60
CA GLY A 82 -2.18 -17.36 2.49
C GLY A 82 -1.91 -17.11 3.98
N LEU A 83 -0.81 -16.43 4.30
CA LEU A 83 -0.50 -16.07 5.70
C LEU A 83 -1.46 -14.98 6.18
N VAL A 84 -1.66 -13.92 5.39
CA VAL A 84 -2.63 -12.85 5.71
C VAL A 84 -4.04 -13.44 5.87
N GLN A 85 -4.44 -14.34 4.98
CA GLN A 85 -5.73 -15.02 5.02
C GLN A 85 -5.90 -15.85 6.30
N GLY A 86 -4.91 -16.66 6.68
CA GLY A 86 -4.95 -17.46 7.90
C GLY A 86 -5.05 -16.63 9.18
N GLU A 87 -4.34 -15.52 9.26
CA GLU A 87 -4.39 -14.59 10.40
C GLU A 87 -5.75 -13.91 10.51
N VAL A 88 -6.32 -13.47 9.39
CA VAL A 88 -7.67 -12.89 9.35
C VAL A 88 -8.72 -13.92 9.77
N VAL A 89 -8.63 -15.16 9.29
CA VAL A 89 -9.53 -16.25 9.70
C VAL A 89 -9.44 -16.49 11.20
N THR A 90 -8.23 -16.61 11.75
CA THR A 90 -8.00 -16.82 13.18
C THR A 90 -8.61 -15.69 14.00
N TRP A 91 -8.36 -14.44 13.61
CA TRP A 91 -8.91 -13.26 14.27
C TRP A 91 -10.44 -13.18 14.18
N LEU A 92 -11.03 -13.48 13.02
CA LEU A 92 -12.48 -13.49 12.83
C LEU A 92 -13.16 -14.52 13.76
N VAL A 93 -12.62 -15.74 13.83
CA VAL A 93 -13.12 -16.79 14.73
C VAL A 93 -13.01 -16.35 16.20
N ALA A 94 -11.85 -15.82 16.61
CA ALA A 94 -11.66 -15.29 17.95
C ALA A 94 -12.62 -14.13 18.27
N SER A 95 -13.05 -13.39 17.24
CA SER A 95 -14.03 -12.29 17.33
C SER A 95 -15.49 -12.75 17.21
N GLY A 96 -15.74 -14.06 17.26
CA GLY A 96 -17.08 -14.65 17.26
C GLY A 96 -17.75 -14.76 15.89
N TRP A 97 -16.98 -14.68 14.80
CA TRP A 97 -17.48 -14.97 13.46
C TRP A 97 -17.38 -16.46 13.14
N SER A 98 -18.40 -16.99 12.48
CA SER A 98 -18.39 -18.33 11.90
C SER A 98 -17.91 -18.26 10.46
N ILE A 99 -16.92 -19.08 10.09
CA ILE A 99 -16.37 -19.08 8.74
C ILE A 99 -17.22 -19.97 7.83
N GLY A 100 -17.86 -19.36 6.84
CA GLY A 100 -18.71 -20.07 5.86
C GLY A 100 -17.93 -20.54 4.63
N ARG A 101 -16.90 -19.80 4.20
CA ARG A 101 -15.99 -20.20 3.12
C ARG A 101 -14.61 -19.59 3.31
N VAL A 102 -13.59 -20.35 2.93
CA VAL A 102 -12.22 -19.89 2.74
C VAL A 102 -11.77 -20.41 1.38
N ALA A 103 -11.35 -19.54 0.47
CA ALA A 103 -10.86 -19.96 -0.84
C ALA A 103 -9.51 -20.68 -0.69
N GLU A 104 -9.36 -21.79 -1.40
CA GLU A 104 -8.10 -22.51 -1.47
C GLU A 104 -7.12 -21.71 -2.36
N THR A 105 -6.12 -21.08 -1.74
CA THR A 105 -5.15 -20.20 -2.43
C THR A 105 -4.34 -20.94 -3.49
N ALA A 106 -4.24 -22.28 -3.39
CA ALA A 106 -3.56 -23.14 -4.36
C ALA A 106 -4.40 -23.48 -5.61
N SER A 107 -5.73 -23.42 -5.53
CA SER A 107 -6.62 -23.91 -6.60
C SER A 107 -7.04 -22.84 -7.63
N ARG A 108 -6.71 -21.56 -7.40
CA ARG A 108 -7.17 -20.41 -8.21
C ARG A 108 -8.70 -20.41 -8.41
N GLU A 109 -9.44 -20.90 -7.43
CA GLU A 109 -10.90 -20.87 -7.46
C GLU A 109 -11.41 -19.43 -7.68
N ARG A 110 -12.40 -19.27 -8.57
CA ARG A 110 -13.09 -17.98 -8.74
C ARG A 110 -14.05 -17.80 -7.56
N GLY A 111 -13.75 -16.88 -6.65
CA GLY A 111 -14.60 -16.57 -5.50
C GLY A 111 -14.00 -15.50 -4.58
N THR A 112 -14.77 -15.04 -3.60
CA THR A 112 -14.30 -14.21 -2.48
C THR A 112 -13.36 -15.03 -1.59
N ASP A 113 -12.25 -14.46 -1.13
CA ASP A 113 -11.21 -15.18 -0.38
C ASP A 113 -11.70 -15.71 0.98
N ILE A 114 -12.50 -14.93 1.72
CA ILE A 114 -13.14 -15.37 2.96
C ILE A 114 -14.60 -14.92 2.97
N VAL A 115 -15.50 -15.81 3.40
CA VAL A 115 -16.88 -15.48 3.75
C VAL A 115 -17.13 -15.89 5.19
N ALA A 116 -17.60 -14.97 6.01
CA ALA A 116 -17.87 -15.19 7.43
C ALA A 116 -19.25 -14.65 7.83
N GLU A 117 -19.82 -15.16 8.91
CA GLU A 117 -21.13 -14.74 9.43
C GLU A 117 -21.09 -14.51 10.93
N ARG A 118 -21.79 -13.46 11.40
CA ARG A 118 -21.98 -13.18 12.82
C ARG A 118 -23.28 -12.43 13.04
N ALA A 119 -24.14 -12.95 13.92
CA ALA A 119 -25.40 -12.31 14.29
C ALA A 119 -26.27 -11.87 13.09
N GLY A 120 -26.35 -12.70 12.05
CA GLY A 120 -27.13 -12.40 10.84
C GLY A 120 -26.44 -11.46 9.83
N VAL A 121 -25.25 -10.95 10.14
CA VAL A 121 -24.42 -10.20 9.18
C VAL A 121 -23.48 -11.16 8.48
N ARG A 122 -23.49 -11.13 7.14
CA ARG A 122 -22.51 -11.82 6.30
C ARG A 122 -21.39 -10.84 5.91
N LEU A 123 -20.15 -11.31 5.95
CA LEU A 123 -18.94 -10.57 5.63
C LEU A 123 -18.20 -11.25 4.48
N HIS A 124 -17.85 -10.48 3.46
CA HIS A 124 -16.99 -10.88 2.34
C HIS A 124 -15.64 -10.19 2.48
N VAL A 125 -14.56 -10.95 2.49
CA VAL A 125 -13.19 -10.40 2.60
C VAL A 125 -12.39 -10.76 1.36
N GLU A 126 -11.83 -9.75 0.72
CA GLU A 126 -10.76 -9.91 -0.26
C GLU A 126 -9.41 -9.76 0.44
N VAL A 127 -8.48 -10.67 0.20
CA VAL A 127 -7.15 -10.72 0.81
C VAL A 127 -6.10 -10.40 -0.26
N LYS A 128 -5.09 -9.60 0.11
CA LYS A 128 -3.86 -9.48 -0.68
C LYS A 128 -2.64 -9.62 0.23
N GLY A 129 -1.60 -10.29 -0.27
CA GLY A 129 -0.29 -10.37 0.39
C GLY A 129 0.59 -9.16 0.12
N PHE A 130 1.89 -9.26 0.44
CA PHE A 130 2.93 -8.32 0.02
C PHE A 130 3.95 -9.02 -0.89
N PRO A 131 4.43 -8.39 -1.98
CA PRO A 131 5.35 -9.04 -2.91
C PRO A 131 6.68 -9.36 -2.24
N SER A 132 7.10 -10.63 -2.35
CA SER A 132 8.42 -11.09 -1.90
C SER A 132 9.53 -10.40 -2.70
N LYS A 133 10.66 -10.12 -2.03
CA LYS A 133 11.86 -9.55 -2.66
C LYS A 133 12.61 -10.58 -3.52
N SER A 134 12.46 -11.86 -3.20
CA SER A 134 13.04 -13.02 -3.90
C SER A 134 12.01 -13.70 -4.81
N TYR A 135 12.48 -14.44 -5.81
CA TYR A 135 11.62 -15.34 -6.57
C TYR A 135 11.23 -16.55 -5.71
N ALA A 136 9.97 -16.99 -5.81
CA ALA A 136 9.50 -18.23 -5.18
C ALA A 136 10.11 -19.48 -5.82
N ASP A 137 10.67 -19.36 -7.03
CA ASP A 137 11.41 -20.43 -7.71
C ASP A 137 12.79 -20.62 -7.06
N PRO A 138 13.10 -21.80 -6.49
CA PRO A 138 14.39 -22.09 -5.86
C PRO A 138 15.58 -21.88 -6.82
N ARG A 139 15.36 -22.03 -8.13
CA ARG A 139 16.39 -21.84 -9.17
C ARG A 139 16.81 -20.37 -9.34
N ARG A 140 16.01 -19.44 -8.83
CA ARG A 140 16.19 -17.99 -8.96
C ARG A 140 16.26 -17.28 -7.61
N ALA A 141 16.47 -18.05 -6.54
CA ALA A 141 16.51 -17.53 -5.16
C ALA A 141 17.60 -16.47 -4.93
N GLY A 142 18.66 -16.47 -5.74
CA GLY A 142 19.75 -15.47 -5.71
C GLY A 142 19.47 -14.20 -6.54
N GLU A 143 18.36 -14.13 -7.27
CA GLU A 143 18.02 -12.99 -8.12
C GLU A 143 17.10 -11.99 -7.40
N VAL A 144 17.50 -10.72 -7.37
CA VAL A 144 16.62 -9.63 -6.92
C VAL A 144 15.63 -9.32 -8.06
N LYS A 145 14.33 -9.38 -7.77
CA LYS A 145 13.30 -9.03 -8.77
C LYS A 145 13.53 -7.60 -9.30
N PRO A 146 13.58 -7.37 -10.63
CA PRO A 146 13.90 -6.06 -11.22
C PRO A 146 12.88 -4.96 -10.88
N THR A 147 11.63 -5.34 -10.57
CA THR A 147 10.56 -4.39 -10.22
C THR A 147 10.52 -4.17 -8.71
N GLN A 148 10.72 -2.92 -8.28
CA GLN A 148 10.64 -2.53 -6.87
C GLN A 148 9.34 -3.04 -6.20
N PRO A 149 9.41 -3.67 -5.01
CA PRO A 149 8.25 -4.22 -4.30
C PRO A 149 7.09 -3.22 -4.12
N ALA A 150 7.39 -1.93 -3.95
CA ALA A 150 6.37 -0.90 -3.83
C ALA A 150 5.50 -0.74 -5.10
N THR A 151 6.07 -0.95 -6.29
CA THR A 151 5.32 -0.90 -7.56
C THR A 151 4.40 -2.11 -7.70
N GLN A 152 4.86 -3.30 -7.30
CA GLN A 152 4.04 -4.50 -7.28
C GLN A 152 2.91 -4.39 -6.23
N ALA A 153 3.21 -3.85 -5.05
CA ALA A 153 2.23 -3.61 -4.00
C ALA A 153 1.12 -2.66 -4.47
N ARG A 154 1.45 -1.59 -5.22
CA ARG A 154 0.44 -0.70 -5.82
C ARG A 154 -0.49 -1.44 -6.77
N HIS A 155 0.06 -2.30 -7.64
CA HIS A 155 -0.76 -3.09 -8.56
C HIS A 155 -1.71 -4.03 -7.79
N TRP A 156 -1.19 -4.71 -6.75
CA TRP A 156 -1.98 -5.60 -5.92
C TRP A 156 -3.06 -4.84 -5.13
N PHE A 157 -2.74 -3.66 -4.63
CA PHE A 157 -3.71 -2.78 -3.98
C PHE A 157 -4.84 -2.38 -4.94
N SER A 158 -4.51 -1.92 -6.15
CA SER A 158 -5.52 -1.55 -7.14
C SER A 158 -6.42 -2.74 -7.52
N ALA A 159 -5.85 -3.93 -7.67
CA ALA A 159 -6.60 -5.16 -7.94
C ALA A 159 -7.55 -5.51 -6.78
N GLY A 160 -7.05 -5.49 -5.53
CA GLY A 160 -7.85 -5.74 -4.34
C GLY A 160 -8.96 -4.71 -4.15
N LEU A 161 -8.67 -3.41 -4.35
CA LEU A 161 -9.64 -2.33 -4.27
C LEU A 161 -10.75 -2.49 -5.31
N MET A 162 -10.41 -2.79 -6.56
CA MET A 162 -11.39 -3.07 -7.61
C MET A 162 -12.29 -4.23 -7.21
N LYS A 163 -11.71 -5.31 -6.66
CA LYS A 163 -12.46 -6.50 -6.29
C LYS A 163 -13.43 -6.25 -5.13
N VAL A 164 -13.04 -5.49 -4.10
CA VAL A 164 -13.99 -5.13 -3.02
C VAL A 164 -15.09 -4.19 -3.47
N LEU A 165 -14.85 -3.33 -4.47
CA LEU A 165 -15.92 -2.52 -5.08
C LEU A 165 -16.91 -3.40 -5.85
N GLN A 166 -16.43 -4.41 -6.57
CA GLN A 166 -17.30 -5.41 -7.22
C GLN A 166 -18.12 -6.18 -6.19
N LEU A 167 -17.50 -6.68 -5.11
CA LEU A 167 -18.22 -7.35 -4.03
C LEU A 167 -19.26 -6.43 -3.36
N ARG A 168 -18.93 -5.15 -3.18
CA ARG A 168 -19.87 -4.18 -2.63
C ARG A 168 -21.11 -4.01 -3.53
N GLN A 169 -20.91 -4.02 -4.84
CA GLN A 169 -21.98 -3.97 -5.83
C GLN A 169 -22.81 -5.27 -5.85
N ASP A 170 -22.17 -6.43 -5.80
CA ASP A 170 -22.83 -7.74 -5.90
C ASP A 170 -23.63 -8.09 -4.62
N TYR A 171 -23.16 -7.62 -3.46
CA TYR A 171 -23.74 -7.99 -2.16
C TYR A 171 -24.15 -6.76 -1.34
N PRO A 172 -25.00 -5.84 -1.82
CA PRO A 172 -25.17 -4.48 -1.24
C PRO A 172 -25.59 -4.42 0.24
N GLN A 173 -26.14 -5.51 0.80
CA GLN A 173 -26.57 -5.59 2.21
C GLN A 173 -25.52 -6.24 3.14
N ASP A 174 -24.51 -6.90 2.57
CA ASP A 174 -23.50 -7.61 3.35
C ASP A 174 -22.37 -6.64 3.79
N ALA A 175 -21.53 -7.05 4.73
CA ALA A 175 -20.27 -6.35 4.97
C ALA A 175 -19.22 -6.77 3.93
N VAL A 176 -18.36 -5.83 3.52
CA VAL A 176 -17.25 -6.09 2.59
C VAL A 176 -15.97 -5.50 3.16
N ALA A 177 -14.89 -6.29 3.15
CA ALA A 177 -13.60 -5.89 3.68
C ALA A 177 -12.44 -6.15 2.70
N LEU A 178 -11.43 -5.29 2.75
CA LEU A 178 -10.12 -5.51 2.17
C LEU A 178 -9.11 -5.84 3.27
N ALA A 179 -8.49 -7.02 3.21
CA ALA A 179 -7.43 -7.43 4.12
C ALA A 179 -6.04 -7.32 3.47
N LEU A 180 -5.13 -6.63 4.15
CA LEU A 180 -3.78 -6.36 3.69
C LEU A 180 -2.79 -6.59 4.84
N PRO A 181 -1.51 -6.89 4.57
CA PRO A 181 -0.47 -6.81 5.58
C PRO A 181 -0.24 -5.35 5.98
N ASP A 182 0.11 -5.13 7.24
CA ASP A 182 0.42 -3.81 7.76
C ASP A 182 1.80 -3.35 7.27
N ARG A 183 1.79 -2.61 6.16
CA ARG A 183 2.97 -2.07 5.51
C ARG A 183 2.77 -0.58 5.24
N GLY A 184 3.83 0.21 5.39
CA GLY A 184 3.80 1.66 5.13
C GLY A 184 3.21 2.01 3.77
N THR A 185 3.56 1.25 2.71
CA THR A 185 3.00 1.41 1.37
C THR A 185 1.48 1.25 1.32
N TYR A 186 0.92 0.23 1.99
CA TYR A 186 -0.53 0.03 2.00
C TYR A 186 -1.25 1.07 2.86
N ARG A 187 -0.68 1.46 4.02
CA ARG A 187 -1.22 2.56 4.82
C ARG A 187 -1.29 3.86 4.03
N GLN A 188 -0.22 4.18 3.30
CA GLN A 188 -0.17 5.35 2.44
C GLN A 188 -1.21 5.28 1.31
N LEU A 189 -1.34 4.15 0.63
CA LEU A 189 -2.34 3.98 -0.44
C LEU A 189 -3.77 4.10 0.08
N LEU A 190 -4.08 3.46 1.22
CA LEU A 190 -5.38 3.59 1.89
C LEU A 190 -5.70 5.05 2.22
N ALA A 191 -4.72 5.81 2.71
CA ALA A 191 -4.92 7.24 3.01
C ALA A 191 -5.31 8.06 1.78
N THR A 192 -4.90 7.66 0.57
CA THR A 192 -5.27 8.37 -0.68
C THR A 192 -6.71 8.16 -1.12
N VAL A 193 -7.34 7.08 -0.65
CA VAL A 193 -8.71 6.69 -1.04
C VAL A 193 -9.64 6.55 0.18
N ASP A 194 -9.24 7.08 1.34
CA ASP A 194 -9.96 6.89 2.62
C ASP A 194 -11.41 7.38 2.55
N SER A 195 -11.65 8.55 1.94
CA SER A 195 -13.00 9.09 1.77
C SER A 195 -13.88 8.15 0.92
N THR A 196 -13.32 7.57 -0.15
CA THR A 196 -14.02 6.59 -0.99
C THR A 196 -14.30 5.30 -0.24
N ILE A 197 -13.34 4.78 0.52
CA ILE A 197 -13.50 3.57 1.35
C ILE A 197 -14.65 3.77 2.34
N ARG A 198 -14.69 4.90 3.05
CA ARG A 198 -15.77 5.24 3.98
C ARG A 198 -17.11 5.39 3.29
N THR A 199 -17.15 6.14 2.18
CA THR A 199 -18.38 6.39 1.41
C THR A 199 -18.99 5.09 0.90
N MET A 200 -18.16 4.17 0.43
CA MET A 200 -18.57 2.85 -0.07
C MET A 200 -18.81 1.84 1.05
N ARG A 201 -18.68 2.25 2.32
CA ARG A 201 -18.87 1.40 3.51
C ARG A 201 -18.03 0.12 3.45
N LEU A 202 -16.77 0.26 3.04
CA LEU A 202 -15.81 -0.84 3.00
C LEU A 202 -15.03 -0.87 4.33
N ALA A 203 -14.89 -2.06 4.90
CA ALA A 203 -13.99 -2.29 6.02
C ALA A 203 -12.56 -2.56 5.51
N VAL A 204 -11.57 -2.32 6.38
CA VAL A 204 -10.17 -2.62 6.10
C VAL A 204 -9.56 -3.36 7.28
N PHE A 205 -8.87 -4.46 7.00
CA PHE A 205 -8.12 -5.23 7.99
C PHE A 205 -6.62 -5.16 7.69
N LEU A 206 -5.83 -4.66 8.63
CA LEU A 206 -4.37 -4.61 8.51
C LEU A 206 -3.74 -5.66 9.43
N VAL A 207 -3.06 -6.65 8.85
CA VAL A 207 -2.40 -7.75 9.57
C VAL A 207 -0.97 -7.37 9.91
N ARG A 208 -0.68 -7.19 11.19
CA ARG A 208 0.64 -6.80 11.70
C ARG A 208 1.64 -7.95 11.70
N ASP A 209 2.91 -7.63 11.91
CA ASP A 209 4.00 -8.61 11.92
C ASP A 209 3.96 -9.61 13.08
N ASP A 210 3.15 -9.37 14.12
CA ASP A 210 2.86 -10.30 15.21
C ASP A 210 1.60 -11.16 14.97
N GLY A 211 0.94 -11.02 13.82
CA GLY A 211 -0.32 -11.69 13.49
C GLY A 211 -1.57 -10.97 14.00
N SER A 212 -1.43 -9.92 14.81
CA SER A 212 -2.58 -9.14 15.25
C SER A 212 -3.24 -8.40 14.07
N VAL A 213 -4.56 -8.25 14.14
CA VAL A 213 -5.35 -7.56 13.11
C VAL A 213 -5.82 -6.21 13.66
N GLU A 214 -5.51 -5.14 12.93
CA GLU A 214 -6.16 -3.84 13.09
C GLU A 214 -7.38 -3.79 12.17
N ASP A 215 -8.58 -3.71 12.75
CA ASP A 215 -9.80 -3.58 11.98
C ASP A 215 -10.29 -2.14 11.92
N ARG A 216 -10.76 -1.74 10.74
CA ARG A 216 -11.36 -0.44 10.47
C ARG A 216 -12.70 -0.66 9.80
N TRP A 217 -13.76 -0.62 10.59
CA TRP A 217 -15.12 -0.69 10.09
C TRP A 217 -15.60 0.69 9.63
N PRO A 218 -16.48 0.78 8.62
CA PRO A 218 -17.14 2.03 8.31
C PRO A 218 -17.96 2.50 9.53
N ALA A 219 -18.00 3.81 9.75
CA ALA A 219 -18.86 4.38 10.79
C ALA A 219 -20.32 4.02 10.51
N SER A 220 -21.05 3.65 11.57
CA SER A 220 -22.47 3.30 11.53
C SER A 220 -23.34 4.49 11.13
#